data_AF-A0AAF1D5P3-F1
#
_entry.id   AF-A0AAF1D5P3-F1
#
_cell.length_a   1.000
_cell.length_b   1.000
_cell.length_c   1.000
_cell.angle_alpha   90.00
_cell.angle_beta   90.00
_cell.angle_gamma   90.00
#
_symmetry.space_group_name_H-M   'P 1'
#
loop_
_entity.id
_entity.type
_entity.pdbx_description
1 polymer ?
#
loop_
_entity_poly.entity_id
_entity_poly.type
_entity_poly.pdbx_seq_one_letter_code
_entity_poly.pdbx_strand_id
1 'polypeptide(L)'
;MAQHNQVATTVIRYTRADFTALRFRLNRIPTAHILERVYDEEALAKAGIGTPAQLEARLDAMRDHLVERVCLSNPYLSASLADARRFNRWPKTAIDYLVRAADHDVSRPQPEDPVSAWFRPIVSRALRQEDIQTLAQLMAYITLRGKRWYLPVPRLGTGKARAIERWLQAQAEALGTLVVADDTPREDRVDLGADGASCLVPLEQVRRVVPALDGSEGRNRAPGWCLIAARDDLEAVQAYLSRFRERDKTARAYQKELERFLLWCICARRTALSSVGADDCERYKDFLAQPDPAWIGTKAPRASARWRPFAGPLQPESQRYAVLVLRGFFAWLVGVRYLGGNPWLMVKDPIIAQREVPMAIDKALPGQLWESLTRRDGLLDRLCVRFSATAPAGPLSAKDADTPGAQCRLARAAVLLMGCSGARREEVARARRSHLKPVPEQAGIPDGLWELALLGKRGKWRTVFLPPRVIEALRAHWADRGHDFEDVHQDLALLSPVSLPSTRTARSKHLTLREGLPVLSGEGFSPDGLYRVLTTTLLRIAEDSTLPIDEAERHLLRKAAPHALRHTFATHAVANDIPTDVLQRLLGHASLQTTSLYVRAERRRGIAAMAKLYSIQS
;
A
#
# COMPACT_ATOMS: atom_id res chain seq x y z
N MET A 1 14.21 -8.89 -27.39
CA MET A 1 13.55 -8.38 -26.16
C MET A 1 12.75 -7.06 -26.35
N ALA A 2 12.66 -6.48 -27.56
CA ALA A 2 12.03 -5.16 -27.77
C ALA A 2 10.49 -5.13 -27.95
N GLN A 3 9.85 -6.26 -28.33
CA GLN A 3 8.42 -6.30 -28.65
C GLN A 3 7.45 -6.02 -27.47
N HIS A 4 7.90 -6.18 -26.22
CA HIS A 4 7.04 -6.00 -25.03
C HIS A 4 6.89 -4.54 -24.55
N ASN A 5 7.60 -3.59 -25.19
CA ASN A 5 7.58 -2.16 -24.84
C ASN A 5 6.78 -1.31 -25.84
N GLN A 6 5.96 -1.92 -26.70
CA GLN A 6 5.06 -1.19 -27.59
C GLN A 6 3.79 -0.81 -26.82
N VAL A 7 3.62 0.49 -26.54
CA VAL A 7 2.58 0.99 -25.63
C VAL A 7 1.52 1.82 -26.37
N ALA A 8 1.94 2.59 -27.36
CA ALA A 8 1.04 3.29 -28.26
C ALA A 8 0.37 2.30 -29.23
N THR A 9 -0.90 2.53 -29.51
CA THR A 9 -1.59 1.84 -30.60
C THR A 9 -0.97 2.33 -31.92
N THR A 10 -0.69 1.43 -32.86
CA THR A 10 -0.38 1.85 -34.23
C THR A 10 -1.59 2.60 -34.75
N VAL A 11 -1.45 3.91 -34.95
CA VAL A 11 -2.51 4.76 -35.52
C VAL A 11 -2.71 4.28 -36.96
N ILE A 12 -3.68 3.41 -37.17
CA ILE A 12 -4.07 2.98 -38.51
C ILE A 12 -4.75 4.20 -39.14
N ARG A 13 -4.10 4.80 -40.13
CA ARG A 13 -4.69 5.91 -40.88
C ARG A 13 -5.76 5.34 -41.81
N TYR A 14 -7.01 5.66 -41.51
CA TYR A 14 -8.15 5.36 -42.37
C TYR A 14 -8.49 6.60 -43.20
N THR A 15 -8.76 6.39 -44.47
CA THR A 15 -9.14 7.45 -45.41
C THR A 15 -10.66 7.63 -45.44
N ARG A 16 -11.16 8.74 -46.01
CA ARG A 16 -12.61 8.91 -46.29
C ARG A 16 -13.18 7.75 -47.11
N ALA A 17 -12.39 7.19 -48.02
CA ALA A 17 -12.75 6.01 -48.80
C ALA A 17 -12.93 4.77 -47.89
N ASP A 18 -12.03 4.53 -46.92
CA ASP A 18 -12.16 3.43 -45.95
C ASP A 18 -13.46 3.52 -45.12
N PHE A 19 -13.89 4.73 -44.76
CA PHE A 19 -15.13 4.92 -44.02
C PHE A 19 -16.38 4.67 -44.86
N THR A 20 -16.38 5.13 -46.12
CA THR A 20 -17.44 4.83 -47.08
C THR A 20 -17.53 3.33 -47.35
N ALA A 21 -16.37 2.66 -47.52
CA ALA A 21 -16.28 1.22 -47.68
C ALA A 21 -16.81 0.46 -46.45
N LEU A 22 -16.46 0.90 -45.24
CA LEU A 22 -16.99 0.33 -44.00
C LEU A 22 -18.51 0.49 -43.92
N ARG A 23 -19.05 1.67 -44.26
CA ARG A 23 -20.50 1.92 -44.30
C ARG A 23 -21.21 0.97 -45.26
N PHE A 24 -20.67 0.76 -46.46
CA PHE A 24 -21.22 -0.20 -47.43
C PHE A 24 -21.13 -1.64 -46.94
N ARG A 25 -20.02 -2.02 -46.31
CA ARG A 25 -19.83 -3.35 -45.73
C ARG A 25 -20.80 -3.65 -44.60
N LEU A 26 -21.02 -2.70 -43.69
CA LEU A 26 -22.00 -2.85 -42.59
C LEU A 26 -23.45 -2.90 -43.09
N ASN A 27 -23.72 -2.34 -44.28
CA ASN A 27 -25.00 -2.47 -45.01
C ASN A 27 -25.04 -3.70 -45.94
N ARG A 28 -24.10 -4.64 -45.81
CA ARG A 28 -24.04 -5.93 -46.54
C ARG A 28 -23.88 -5.82 -48.06
N ILE A 29 -23.27 -4.74 -48.56
CA ILE A 29 -22.84 -4.68 -49.95
C ILE A 29 -21.63 -5.63 -50.14
N PRO A 30 -21.59 -6.46 -51.22
CA PRO A 30 -20.48 -7.35 -51.49
C PRO A 30 -19.15 -6.59 -51.66
N THR A 31 -18.06 -7.11 -51.06
CA THR A 31 -16.73 -6.48 -51.08
C THR A 31 -16.16 -6.31 -52.48
N ALA A 32 -16.50 -7.18 -53.43
CA ALA A 32 -16.16 -7.04 -54.84
C ALA A 32 -16.71 -5.73 -55.44
N HIS A 33 -17.97 -5.38 -55.15
CA HIS A 33 -18.58 -4.14 -55.64
C HIS A 33 -18.05 -2.90 -54.90
N ILE A 34 -17.61 -3.05 -53.66
CA ILE A 34 -17.01 -1.95 -52.88
C ILE A 34 -15.62 -1.59 -53.46
N LEU A 35 -14.82 -2.59 -53.85
CA LEU A 35 -13.52 -2.37 -54.48
C LEU A 35 -13.64 -1.53 -55.75
N GLU A 36 -14.60 -1.85 -56.63
CA GLU A 36 -14.80 -1.15 -57.90
C GLU A 36 -15.38 0.26 -57.76
N ARG A 37 -16.17 0.52 -56.71
CA ARG A 37 -16.93 1.78 -56.58
C ARG A 37 -16.33 2.81 -55.61
N VAL A 38 -15.50 2.39 -54.66
CA VAL A 38 -15.05 3.26 -53.57
C VAL A 38 -13.57 3.62 -53.64
N TYR A 39 -12.74 2.76 -54.23
CA TYR A 39 -11.30 2.98 -54.31
C TYR A 39 -10.85 3.13 -55.77
N ASP A 40 -9.90 4.02 -56.02
CA ASP A 40 -9.16 4.09 -57.28
C ASP A 40 -7.91 3.17 -57.22
N GLU A 41 -7.30 2.90 -58.38
CA GLU A 41 -6.14 2.00 -58.49
C GLU A 41 -4.94 2.48 -57.62
N GLU A 42 -4.78 3.80 -57.48
CA GLU A 42 -3.72 4.40 -56.67
C GLU A 42 -3.96 4.22 -55.16
N ALA A 43 -5.21 4.36 -54.68
CA ALA A 43 -5.55 4.11 -53.27
C ALA A 43 -5.45 2.63 -52.91
N LEU A 44 -5.80 1.72 -53.82
CA LEU A 44 -5.65 0.27 -53.62
C LEU A 44 -4.17 -0.12 -53.49
N ALA A 45 -3.31 0.41 -54.36
CA ALA A 45 -1.87 0.20 -54.31
C ALA A 45 -1.27 0.74 -52.99
N LYS A 46 -1.68 1.93 -52.56
CA LYS A 46 -1.20 2.56 -51.32
C LYS A 46 -1.67 1.84 -50.05
N ALA A 47 -2.85 1.23 -50.08
CA ALA A 47 -3.41 0.46 -48.97
C ALA A 47 -2.94 -1.01 -48.96
N GLY A 48 -2.27 -1.48 -50.01
CA GLY A 48 -1.82 -2.88 -50.15
C GLY A 48 -2.97 -3.87 -50.33
N ILE A 49 -4.06 -3.43 -50.97
CA ILE A 49 -5.28 -4.23 -51.14
C ILE A 49 -5.38 -4.64 -52.62
N GLY A 50 -5.09 -5.91 -52.91
CA GLY A 50 -5.20 -6.48 -54.25
C GLY A 50 -6.33 -7.50 -54.41
N THR A 51 -6.98 -7.91 -53.32
CA THR A 51 -8.06 -8.91 -53.36
C THR A 51 -9.27 -8.52 -52.49
N PRO A 52 -10.49 -8.99 -52.82
CA PRO A 52 -11.69 -8.80 -51.99
C PRO A 52 -11.51 -9.29 -50.54
N ALA A 53 -10.75 -10.36 -50.34
CA ALA A 53 -10.46 -10.92 -49.01
C ALA A 53 -9.56 -9.99 -48.17
N GLN A 54 -8.59 -9.31 -48.80
CA GLN A 54 -7.74 -8.31 -48.12
C GLN A 54 -8.54 -7.07 -47.71
N LEU A 55 -9.48 -6.61 -48.55
CA LEU A 55 -10.38 -5.53 -48.17
C LEU A 55 -11.28 -5.94 -47.00
N GLU A 56 -11.83 -7.16 -47.04
CA GLU A 56 -12.69 -7.69 -45.98
C GLU A 56 -11.96 -7.73 -44.64
N ALA A 57 -10.74 -8.28 -44.61
CA ALA A 57 -9.92 -8.33 -43.41
C ALA A 57 -9.60 -6.92 -42.86
N ARG A 58 -9.31 -5.95 -43.75
CA ARG A 58 -9.05 -4.55 -43.35
C ARG A 58 -10.30 -3.89 -42.75
N LEU A 59 -11.46 -4.07 -43.36
CA LEU A 59 -12.73 -3.49 -42.89
C LEU A 59 -13.21 -4.14 -41.59
N ASP A 60 -13.01 -5.45 -41.41
CA ASP A 60 -13.31 -6.15 -40.16
C ASP A 60 -12.39 -5.70 -39.03
N ALA A 61 -11.09 -5.54 -39.29
CA ALA A 61 -10.15 -4.98 -38.32
C ALA A 61 -10.50 -3.53 -37.95
N MET A 62 -10.92 -2.72 -38.93
CA MET A 62 -11.38 -1.36 -38.73
C MET A 62 -12.65 -1.29 -37.86
N ARG A 63 -13.64 -2.13 -38.16
CA ARG A 63 -14.87 -2.26 -37.37
C ARG A 63 -14.58 -2.63 -35.93
N ASP A 64 -13.80 -3.69 -35.72
CA ASP A 64 -13.50 -4.22 -34.39
C ASP A 64 -12.73 -3.19 -33.55
N HIS A 65 -11.80 -2.46 -34.18
CA HIS A 65 -11.09 -1.34 -33.55
C HIS A 65 -12.03 -0.19 -33.14
N LEU A 66 -12.95 0.23 -34.02
CA LEU A 66 -13.92 1.29 -33.71
C LEU A 66 -14.91 0.87 -32.62
N VAL A 67 -15.39 -0.38 -32.64
CA VAL A 67 -16.30 -0.92 -31.61
C VAL A 67 -15.63 -0.93 -30.24
N GLU A 68 -14.40 -1.43 -30.14
CA GLU A 68 -13.67 -1.43 -28.86
C GLU A 68 -13.51 0.00 -28.32
N ARG A 69 -13.24 0.97 -29.20
CA ARG A 69 -13.13 2.39 -28.83
C ARG A 69 -14.45 2.98 -28.33
N VAL A 70 -15.56 2.75 -29.03
CA VAL A 70 -16.88 3.29 -28.63
C VAL A 70 -17.34 2.68 -27.32
N CYS A 71 -17.12 1.39 -27.09
CA CYS A 71 -17.42 0.76 -25.80
C CYS A 71 -16.60 1.35 -24.64
N LEU A 72 -15.38 1.84 -24.92
CA LEU A 72 -14.50 2.46 -23.93
C LEU A 72 -14.82 3.93 -23.65
N SER A 73 -15.43 4.66 -24.60
CA SER A 73 -15.84 6.06 -24.44
C SER A 73 -17.28 6.22 -23.94
N ASN A 74 -18.19 5.32 -24.33
CA ASN A 74 -19.57 5.32 -23.89
C ASN A 74 -20.05 3.90 -23.54
N PRO A 75 -19.93 3.50 -22.25
CA PRO A 75 -20.30 2.16 -21.79
C PRO A 75 -21.75 1.78 -22.08
N TYR A 76 -22.67 2.74 -22.17
CA TYR A 76 -24.10 2.49 -22.44
C TYR A 76 -24.34 1.93 -23.85
N LEU A 77 -23.44 2.20 -24.81
CA LEU A 77 -23.52 1.64 -26.16
C LEU A 77 -22.88 0.24 -26.26
N SER A 78 -22.19 -0.22 -25.21
CA SER A 78 -21.42 -1.46 -25.24
C SER A 78 -22.30 -2.69 -25.48
N ALA A 79 -23.49 -2.75 -24.89
CA ALA A 79 -24.41 -3.87 -25.08
C ALA A 79 -24.94 -3.92 -26.53
N SER A 80 -25.40 -2.78 -27.05
CA SER A 80 -25.92 -2.67 -28.41
C SER A 80 -24.88 -2.99 -29.48
N LEU A 81 -23.63 -2.54 -29.31
CA LEU A 81 -22.53 -2.85 -30.23
C LEU A 81 -22.05 -4.31 -30.11
N ALA A 82 -22.08 -4.90 -28.90
CA ALA A 82 -21.77 -6.31 -28.71
C ALA A 82 -22.82 -7.22 -29.39
N ASP A 83 -24.11 -6.88 -29.26
CA ASP A 83 -25.19 -7.60 -29.94
C ASP A 83 -25.10 -7.46 -31.46
N ALA A 84 -24.83 -6.24 -31.96
CA ALA A 84 -24.64 -6.01 -33.38
C ALA A 84 -23.50 -6.84 -33.97
N ARG A 85 -22.40 -7.00 -33.22
CA ARG A 85 -21.26 -7.85 -33.57
C ARG A 85 -21.62 -9.34 -33.52
N ARG A 86 -22.33 -9.79 -32.49
CA ARG A 86 -22.70 -11.21 -32.28
C ARG A 86 -23.64 -11.72 -33.37
N PHE A 87 -24.61 -10.90 -33.78
CA PHE A 87 -25.63 -11.28 -34.77
C PHE A 87 -25.30 -10.79 -36.19
N ASN A 88 -24.17 -10.10 -36.37
CA ASN A 88 -23.75 -9.46 -37.62
C ASN A 88 -24.90 -8.64 -38.27
N ARG A 89 -25.60 -7.87 -37.42
CA ARG A 89 -26.70 -6.98 -37.79
C ARG A 89 -26.44 -5.62 -37.18
N TRP A 90 -26.19 -4.62 -38.03
CA TRP A 90 -25.77 -3.29 -37.59
C TRP A 90 -26.94 -2.30 -37.77
N PRO A 91 -27.58 -1.85 -36.68
CA PRO A 91 -28.60 -0.82 -36.75
C PRO A 91 -28.03 0.48 -37.35
N LYS A 92 -28.85 1.23 -38.08
CA LYS A 92 -28.44 2.51 -38.69
C LYS A 92 -27.82 3.47 -37.67
N THR A 93 -28.38 3.52 -36.46
CA THR A 93 -27.87 4.31 -35.34
C THR A 93 -26.46 3.90 -34.91
N ALA A 94 -26.16 2.59 -34.87
CA ALA A 94 -24.83 2.08 -34.54
C ALA A 94 -23.80 2.38 -35.65
N ILE A 95 -24.22 2.27 -36.92
CA ILE A 95 -23.38 2.63 -38.07
C ILE A 95 -23.05 4.13 -38.04
N ASP A 96 -24.06 4.99 -37.88
CA ASP A 96 -23.85 6.44 -37.84
C ASP A 96 -23.01 6.86 -36.62
N TYR A 97 -23.09 6.16 -35.48
CA TYR A 97 -22.21 6.38 -34.33
C TYR A 97 -20.76 5.95 -34.58
N LEU A 98 -20.53 4.78 -35.20
CA LEU A 98 -19.18 4.31 -35.55
C LEU A 98 -18.51 5.23 -36.57
N VAL A 99 -19.28 5.77 -37.51
CA VAL A 99 -18.81 6.73 -38.53
C VAL A 99 -18.58 8.11 -37.92
N ARG A 100 -19.48 8.64 -37.08
CA ARG A 100 -19.27 9.93 -36.38
C ARG A 100 -18.10 9.91 -35.41
N ALA A 101 -17.88 8.80 -34.71
CA ALA A 101 -16.71 8.63 -33.84
C ALA A 101 -15.38 8.69 -34.64
N ALA A 102 -15.44 8.55 -35.95
CA ALA A 102 -14.31 8.66 -36.85
C ALA A 102 -14.12 10.05 -37.48
N ASP A 103 -15.13 10.92 -37.47
CA ASP A 103 -15.03 12.32 -37.93
C ASP A 103 -14.26 13.23 -36.96
N HIS A 104 -14.04 12.78 -35.71
CA HIS A 104 -13.05 13.43 -34.86
C HIS A 104 -11.66 13.18 -35.44
N ASP A 105 -11.02 14.25 -35.95
CA ASP A 105 -9.68 14.22 -36.53
C ASP A 105 -8.63 13.79 -35.47
N VAL A 106 -8.43 12.48 -35.32
CA VAL A 106 -7.47 11.88 -34.36
C VAL A 106 -6.03 11.95 -34.88
N SER A 107 -5.74 12.82 -35.84
CA SER A 107 -4.38 13.03 -36.34
C SER A 107 -3.47 13.68 -35.30
N ARG A 108 -4.06 14.40 -34.33
CA ARG A 108 -3.34 15.12 -33.28
C ARG A 108 -3.97 14.84 -31.90
N PRO A 109 -3.17 14.42 -30.90
CA PRO A 109 -3.69 14.19 -29.56
C PRO A 109 -4.07 15.50 -28.86
N GLN A 110 -5.23 15.51 -28.22
CA GLN A 110 -5.69 16.62 -27.38
C GLN A 110 -5.59 16.29 -25.89
N PRO A 111 -5.40 17.28 -24.99
CA PRO A 111 -5.29 17.04 -23.56
C PRO A 111 -6.50 16.29 -22.96
N GLU A 112 -7.71 16.56 -23.45
CA GLU A 112 -8.96 15.96 -23.01
C GLU A 112 -9.17 14.54 -23.56
N ASP A 113 -8.34 14.12 -24.51
CA ASP A 113 -8.48 12.81 -25.13
C ASP A 113 -8.36 11.70 -24.09
N PRO A 114 -9.22 10.68 -24.18
CA PRO A 114 -9.12 9.55 -23.29
C PRO A 114 -7.84 8.75 -23.57
N VAL A 115 -7.15 8.29 -22.52
CA VAL A 115 -5.92 7.48 -22.64
C VAL A 115 -6.13 6.22 -23.50
N SER A 116 -7.36 5.70 -23.55
CA SER A 116 -7.76 4.56 -24.37
C SER A 116 -7.74 4.82 -25.88
N ALA A 117 -7.79 6.08 -26.32
CA ALA A 117 -7.66 6.41 -27.74
C ALA A 117 -6.24 6.22 -28.26
N TRP A 118 -5.24 6.36 -27.38
CA TRP A 118 -3.82 6.45 -27.78
C TRP A 118 -2.96 5.28 -27.29
N PHE A 119 -3.34 4.63 -26.19
CA PHE A 119 -2.60 3.51 -25.61
C PHE A 119 -3.36 2.19 -25.70
N ARG A 120 -2.60 1.08 -25.76
CA ARG A 120 -3.14 -0.28 -25.82
C ARG A 120 -4.06 -0.60 -24.63
N PRO A 121 -5.09 -1.46 -24.80
CA PRO A 121 -6.11 -1.73 -23.77
C PRO A 121 -5.54 -2.14 -22.40
N ILE A 122 -4.45 -2.93 -22.39
CA ILE A 122 -3.82 -3.38 -21.14
C ILE A 122 -3.19 -2.24 -20.34
N VAL A 123 -2.68 -1.21 -21.03
CA VAL A 123 -2.08 -0.02 -20.42
C VAL A 123 -3.17 0.94 -20.00
N SER A 124 -4.15 1.19 -20.87
CA SER A 124 -5.29 2.07 -20.59
C SER A 124 -6.10 1.58 -19.40
N ARG A 125 -6.32 0.26 -19.27
CA ARG A 125 -6.97 -0.33 -18.09
C ARG A 125 -6.14 -0.17 -16.81
N ALA A 126 -4.82 -0.31 -16.90
CA ALA A 126 -3.94 -0.11 -15.74
C ALA A 126 -3.94 1.36 -15.28
N LEU A 127 -3.95 2.32 -16.20
CA LEU A 127 -4.05 3.75 -15.89
C LEU A 127 -5.40 4.11 -15.27
N ARG A 128 -6.51 3.58 -15.79
CA ARG A 128 -7.85 3.79 -15.22
C ARG A 128 -8.03 3.26 -13.80
N GLN A 129 -7.26 2.23 -13.39
CA GLN A 129 -7.30 1.75 -12.00
C GLN A 129 -6.75 2.77 -10.98
N GLU A 130 -5.98 3.75 -11.45
CA GLU A 130 -5.48 4.88 -10.65
C GLU A 130 -6.25 6.18 -10.98
N ASP A 131 -7.48 6.07 -11.49
CA ASP A 131 -8.36 7.18 -11.90
C ASP A 131 -7.77 8.10 -13.01
N ILE A 132 -6.82 7.59 -13.80
CA ILE A 132 -6.25 8.33 -14.93
C ILE A 132 -7.03 8.00 -16.21
N GLN A 133 -7.86 8.94 -16.65
CA GLN A 133 -8.77 8.77 -17.79
C GLN A 133 -8.34 9.55 -19.03
N THR A 134 -7.73 10.74 -18.88
CA THR A 134 -7.33 11.61 -20.00
C THR A 134 -5.81 11.78 -20.14
N LEU A 135 -5.34 12.24 -21.30
CA LEU A 135 -3.92 12.56 -21.52
C LEU A 135 -3.43 13.68 -20.60
N ALA A 136 -4.25 14.72 -20.34
CA ALA A 136 -3.96 15.79 -19.40
C ALA A 136 -3.75 15.26 -17.97
N GLN A 137 -4.65 14.37 -17.52
CA GLN A 137 -4.53 13.73 -16.21
C GLN A 137 -3.25 12.89 -16.12
N LEU A 138 -2.91 12.17 -17.19
CA LEU A 138 -1.67 11.39 -17.24
C LEU A 138 -0.43 12.29 -17.15
N MET A 139 -0.38 13.40 -17.89
CA MET A 139 0.73 14.35 -17.83
C MET A 139 0.85 14.97 -16.43
N ALA A 140 -0.24 15.46 -15.85
CA ALA A 140 -0.26 15.99 -14.49
C ALA A 140 0.20 14.95 -13.46
N TYR A 141 -0.23 13.70 -13.62
CA TYR A 141 0.18 12.59 -12.75
C TYR A 141 1.68 12.30 -12.83
N ILE A 142 2.24 12.27 -14.05
CA ILE A 142 3.68 12.07 -14.27
C ILE A 142 4.48 13.23 -13.67
N THR A 143 4.06 14.48 -13.91
CA THR A 143 4.73 15.66 -13.35
C THR A 143 4.70 15.64 -11.82
N LEU A 144 3.55 15.31 -11.23
CA LEU A 144 3.39 15.21 -9.78
C LEU A 144 4.24 14.09 -9.18
N ARG A 145 4.44 12.96 -9.86
CA ARG A 145 5.11 11.77 -9.29
C ARG A 145 6.57 11.59 -9.72
N GLY A 146 7.04 12.32 -10.73
CA GLY A 146 8.41 12.29 -11.24
C GLY A 146 8.81 10.97 -11.91
N LYS A 147 10.12 10.68 -12.00
CA LYS A 147 10.68 9.52 -12.75
C LYS A 147 10.17 8.15 -12.30
N ARG A 148 9.49 8.04 -11.15
CA ARG A 148 8.97 6.78 -10.58
C ARG A 148 7.44 6.70 -10.55
N TRP A 149 6.75 7.53 -11.33
CA TRP A 149 5.29 7.61 -11.39
C TRP A 149 4.58 6.28 -11.67
N TYR A 150 5.23 5.33 -12.36
CA TYR A 150 4.66 4.06 -12.73
C TYR A 150 4.60 3.03 -11.60
N LEU A 151 5.31 3.22 -10.48
CA LEU A 151 5.38 2.23 -9.40
C LEU A 151 4.02 1.91 -8.73
N PRO A 152 3.12 2.88 -8.52
CA PRO A 152 1.77 2.61 -8.02
C PRO A 152 0.87 1.93 -9.06
N VAL A 153 1.11 2.19 -10.35
CA VAL A 153 0.23 1.72 -11.44
C VAL A 153 0.38 0.19 -11.62
N PRO A 154 -0.68 -0.61 -11.36
CA PRO A 154 -0.58 -2.06 -11.42
C PRO A 154 -0.13 -2.56 -12.81
N ARG A 155 0.83 -3.49 -12.83
CA ARG A 155 1.31 -4.16 -14.06
C ARG A 155 1.94 -3.20 -15.10
N LEU A 156 2.29 -1.97 -14.72
CA LEU A 156 3.05 -1.02 -15.53
C LEU A 156 4.53 -1.03 -15.12
N GLY A 157 5.38 -1.65 -15.94
CA GLY A 157 6.83 -1.72 -15.70
C GLY A 157 7.58 -0.49 -16.22
N THR A 158 8.85 -0.35 -15.79
CA THR A 158 9.79 0.70 -16.24
C THR A 158 9.81 0.88 -17.76
N GLY A 159 9.91 -0.21 -18.52
CA GLY A 159 9.98 -0.17 -19.98
C GLY A 159 8.72 0.45 -20.62
N LYS A 160 7.54 0.09 -20.12
CA LYS A 160 6.26 0.66 -20.59
C LYS A 160 6.11 2.12 -20.19
N ALA A 161 6.49 2.46 -18.96
CA ALA A 161 6.47 3.84 -18.48
C ALA A 161 7.36 4.75 -19.34
N ARG A 162 8.61 4.31 -19.64
CA ARG A 162 9.52 5.04 -20.53
C ARG A 162 9.03 5.11 -21.96
N ALA A 163 8.26 4.14 -22.43
CA ALA A 163 7.62 4.22 -23.75
C ALA A 163 6.45 5.21 -23.77
N ILE A 164 5.67 5.32 -22.69
CA ILE A 164 4.63 6.34 -22.52
C ILE A 164 5.25 7.73 -22.47
N GLU A 165 6.29 7.93 -21.66
CA GLU A 165 7.00 9.21 -21.55
C GLU A 165 7.54 9.66 -22.91
N ARG A 166 8.20 8.76 -23.65
CA ARG A 166 8.70 9.05 -25.01
C ARG A 166 7.58 9.40 -25.98
N TRP A 167 6.44 8.72 -25.90
CA TRP A 167 5.29 9.01 -26.74
C TRP A 167 4.72 10.41 -26.43
N LEU A 168 4.52 10.74 -25.15
CA LEU A 168 4.05 12.06 -24.72
C LEU A 168 5.03 13.17 -25.12
N GLN A 169 6.34 12.93 -24.97
CA GLN A 169 7.39 13.88 -25.41
C GLN A 169 7.38 14.10 -26.93
N ALA A 170 7.13 13.05 -27.72
CA ALA A 170 7.01 13.17 -29.17
C ALA A 170 5.76 13.96 -29.60
N GLN A 171 4.78 14.14 -28.71
CA GLN A 171 3.53 14.88 -28.95
C GLN A 171 3.52 16.24 -28.22
N ALA A 172 4.70 16.77 -27.86
CA ALA A 172 4.82 17.99 -27.05
C ALA A 172 4.20 19.23 -27.71
N GLU A 173 4.14 19.31 -29.04
CA GLU A 173 3.47 20.41 -29.76
C GLU A 173 1.96 20.43 -29.53
N ALA A 174 1.32 19.26 -29.33
CA ALA A 174 -0.13 19.15 -29.20
C ALA A 174 -0.60 19.08 -27.73
N LEU A 175 0.21 18.47 -26.86
CA LEU A 175 -0.14 18.22 -25.45
C LEU A 175 0.61 19.13 -24.46
N GLY A 176 1.62 19.87 -24.93
CA GLY A 176 2.56 20.61 -24.10
C GLY A 176 3.79 19.78 -23.69
N THR A 177 4.82 20.46 -23.20
CA THR A 177 6.08 19.80 -22.79
C THR A 177 5.89 18.96 -21.54
N LEU A 178 6.15 17.65 -21.62
CA LEU A 178 6.13 16.77 -20.47
C LEU A 178 7.31 17.08 -19.52
N VAL A 179 7.01 17.65 -18.36
CA VAL A 179 7.99 17.83 -17.29
C VAL A 179 8.02 16.59 -16.41
N VAL A 180 9.07 15.78 -16.54
CA VAL A 180 9.34 14.65 -15.64
C VAL A 180 10.40 15.09 -14.63
N ALA A 181 9.97 15.40 -13.41
CA ALA A 181 10.90 15.82 -12.37
C ALA A 181 11.93 14.71 -12.08
N ASP A 182 13.20 15.12 -11.99
CA ASP A 182 14.29 14.20 -11.74
C ASP A 182 14.34 13.75 -10.27
N ASP A 183 14.02 12.48 -10.03
CA ASP A 183 14.12 11.81 -8.72
C ASP A 183 15.40 10.99 -8.56
N THR A 184 16.41 11.23 -9.41
CA THR A 184 17.70 10.57 -9.27
C THR A 184 18.30 10.96 -7.90
N PRO A 185 18.74 9.98 -7.10
CA PRO A 185 19.38 10.27 -5.82
C PRO A 185 20.53 11.26 -6.00
N ARG A 186 20.54 12.35 -5.24
CA ARG A 186 21.74 13.17 -5.08
C ARG A 186 22.71 12.39 -4.20
N GLU A 187 23.88 12.08 -4.74
CA GLU A 187 24.98 11.48 -3.97
C GLU A 187 25.80 12.56 -3.24
N ASP A 188 25.71 13.80 -3.73
CA ASP A 188 26.45 14.92 -3.17
C ASP A 188 25.95 15.27 -1.77
N ARG A 189 26.90 15.40 -0.84
CA ARG A 189 26.66 15.94 0.50
C ARG A 189 26.80 17.46 0.47
N VAL A 190 25.94 18.15 1.18
CA VAL A 190 25.89 19.63 1.22
C VAL A 190 26.30 20.18 2.58
N ASP A 191 26.83 21.40 2.57
CA ASP A 191 27.05 22.17 3.80
C ASP A 191 25.74 22.88 4.17
N LEU A 192 25.27 22.66 5.40
CA LEU A 192 24.02 23.20 5.88
C LEU A 192 24.23 24.61 6.46
N GLY A 193 23.57 25.62 5.90
CA GLY A 193 23.70 27.02 6.32
C GLY A 193 22.38 27.80 6.30
N ALA A 194 22.46 29.13 6.43
CA ALA A 194 21.30 30.03 6.51
C ALA A 194 20.64 30.36 5.15
N ASP A 195 21.25 29.92 4.04
CA ASP A 195 20.83 30.25 2.67
C ASP A 195 19.67 29.35 2.20
N GLY A 196 18.46 29.69 2.65
CA GLY A 196 17.17 29.36 1.99
C GLY A 196 16.90 27.89 1.59
N ALA A 197 15.90 27.72 0.72
CA ALA A 197 15.29 26.42 0.34
C ALA A 197 16.26 25.39 -0.31
N SER A 198 17.47 25.81 -0.67
CA SER A 198 18.60 24.97 -1.10
C SER A 198 19.17 24.08 0.02
N CYS A 199 18.84 24.36 1.29
CA CYS A 199 19.38 23.69 2.47
C CYS A 199 18.50 22.55 3.03
N LEU A 200 17.32 22.29 2.47
CA LEU A 200 16.43 21.22 2.96
C LEU A 200 16.82 19.85 2.39
N VAL A 201 17.81 19.24 3.03
CA VAL A 201 18.29 17.89 2.68
C VAL A 201 18.08 16.91 3.85
N PRO A 202 17.96 15.61 3.58
CA PRO A 202 18.02 14.60 4.63
C PRO A 202 19.34 14.65 5.38
N LEU A 203 19.33 14.22 6.63
CA LEU A 203 20.48 14.17 7.53
C LEU A 203 21.67 13.41 6.92
N GLU A 204 21.41 12.33 6.18
CA GLU A 204 22.46 11.56 5.48
C GLU A 204 23.20 12.33 4.37
N GLN A 205 22.62 13.42 3.87
CA GLN A 205 23.22 14.32 2.87
C GLN A 205 23.87 15.55 3.51
N VAL A 206 23.75 15.75 4.82
CA VAL A 206 24.44 16.85 5.50
C VAL A 206 25.90 16.46 5.71
N ARG A 207 26.83 17.19 5.06
CA ARG A 207 28.28 16.99 5.24
C ARG A 207 28.75 17.59 6.56
N ARG A 208 28.43 18.86 6.76
CA ARG A 208 28.72 19.67 7.96
C ARG A 208 27.71 20.81 8.04
N VAL A 209 27.57 21.40 9.22
CA VAL A 209 26.87 22.67 9.40
C VAL A 209 27.91 23.79 9.31
N VAL A 210 27.53 24.96 8.78
CA VAL A 210 28.44 26.11 8.72
C VAL A 210 28.90 26.50 10.13
N PRO A 211 30.17 26.90 10.34
CA PRO A 211 30.72 27.13 11.69
C PRO A 211 29.91 28.09 12.57
N ALA A 212 29.30 29.13 11.97
CA ALA A 212 28.47 30.09 12.69
C ALA A 212 27.20 29.47 13.33
N LEU A 213 26.78 28.29 12.88
CA LEU A 213 25.52 27.64 13.26
C LEU A 213 25.71 26.17 13.67
N ASP A 214 26.94 25.67 13.73
CA ASP A 214 27.22 24.25 14.00
C ASP A 214 27.08 23.88 15.48
N GLY A 215 27.08 24.86 16.39
CA GLY A 215 26.94 24.65 17.83
C GLY A 215 28.22 24.25 18.55
N SER A 216 29.37 24.30 17.88
CA SER A 216 30.68 24.17 18.52
C SER A 216 30.85 25.17 19.67
N GLU A 217 30.37 26.41 19.47
CA GLU A 217 30.33 27.50 20.46
C GLU A 217 28.90 27.85 20.94
N GLY A 218 28.00 26.86 20.97
CA GLY A 218 26.60 27.09 21.34
C GLY A 218 26.40 27.68 22.75
N ARG A 219 25.42 28.58 22.90
CA ARG A 219 25.17 29.31 24.17
C ARG A 219 24.83 28.41 25.36
N ASN A 220 24.24 27.24 25.11
CA ASN A 220 23.86 26.26 26.13
C ASN A 220 24.82 25.06 26.16
N ARG A 221 26.04 25.18 25.61
CA ARG A 221 27.07 24.14 25.77
C ARG A 221 27.48 24.02 27.24
N ALA A 222 27.60 22.79 27.73
CA ALA A 222 28.05 22.58 29.11
C ALA A 222 29.55 22.91 29.22
N PRO A 223 29.99 23.57 30.31
CA PRO A 223 31.41 23.76 30.56
C PRO A 223 32.08 22.45 31.00
N GLY A 224 33.34 22.30 30.61
CA GLY A 224 34.20 21.17 31.00
C GLY A 224 34.05 19.95 30.09
N TRP A 225 34.24 18.77 30.67
CA TRP A 225 34.30 17.52 29.91
C TRP A 225 32.92 17.02 29.45
N CYS A 226 32.87 16.53 28.21
CA CYS A 226 31.70 15.90 27.60
C CYS A 226 31.89 14.38 27.58
N LEU A 227 30.83 13.62 27.87
CA LEU A 227 30.85 12.15 27.87
C LEU A 227 30.89 11.55 26.45
N ILE A 228 30.72 12.37 25.42
CA ILE A 228 30.78 11.98 24.00
C ILE A 228 31.81 12.81 23.26
N ALA A 229 32.40 12.25 22.20
CA ALA A 229 33.41 12.92 21.36
C ALA A 229 32.83 13.97 20.40
N ALA A 230 31.54 14.32 20.52
CA ALA A 230 30.87 15.23 19.61
C ALA A 230 31.36 16.68 19.79
N ARG A 231 31.86 17.27 18.69
CA ARG A 231 32.43 18.62 18.63
C ARG A 231 31.40 19.68 18.21
N ASP A 232 30.36 19.26 17.51
CA ASP A 232 29.27 20.12 17.02
C ASP A 232 27.91 19.43 17.21
N ASP A 233 26.82 20.13 16.89
CA ASP A 233 25.45 19.67 17.09
C ASP A 233 25.12 18.48 16.17
N LEU A 234 25.69 18.45 14.97
CA LEU A 234 25.47 17.38 13.99
C LEU A 234 26.07 16.06 14.49
N GLU A 235 27.30 16.09 14.98
CA GLU A 235 27.96 14.95 15.61
C GLU A 235 27.20 14.47 16.85
N ALA A 236 26.62 15.38 17.64
CA ALA A 236 25.81 15.03 18.81
C ALA A 236 24.50 14.32 18.43
N VAL A 237 23.82 14.78 17.38
CA VAL A 237 22.64 14.11 16.81
C VAL A 237 23.01 12.71 16.31
N GLN A 238 24.12 12.57 15.58
CA GLN A 238 24.59 11.28 15.08
C GLN A 238 24.97 10.32 16.21
N ALA A 239 25.63 10.82 17.26
CA ALA A 239 25.97 10.05 18.45
C ALA A 239 24.71 9.52 19.16
N TYR A 240 23.65 10.34 19.28
CA TYR A 240 22.38 9.88 19.86
C TYR A 240 21.72 8.81 19.00
N LEU A 241 21.65 9.00 17.68
CA LEU A 241 21.03 8.04 16.76
C LEU A 241 21.78 6.70 16.74
N SER A 242 23.10 6.70 16.97
CA SER A 242 23.91 5.48 17.04
C SER A 242 23.42 4.47 18.09
N ARG A 243 22.80 4.95 19.18
CA ARG A 243 22.23 4.13 20.26
C ARG A 243 21.05 3.25 19.81
N PHE A 244 20.49 3.53 18.64
CA PHE A 244 19.33 2.83 18.10
C PHE A 244 19.64 2.04 16.82
N ARG A 245 20.92 1.84 16.47
CA ARG A 245 21.36 1.14 15.23
C ARG A 245 20.74 -0.25 15.06
N GLU A 246 20.47 -0.97 16.14
CA GLU A 246 19.85 -2.29 16.11
C GLU A 246 18.31 -2.26 16.05
N ARG A 247 17.70 -1.07 16.14
CA ARG A 247 16.25 -0.86 16.22
C ARG A 247 15.78 0.02 15.06
N ASP A 248 15.89 -0.48 13.82
CA ASP A 248 15.60 0.24 12.58
C ASP A 248 14.35 1.14 12.60
N LYS A 249 13.22 0.63 13.10
CA LYS A 249 11.97 1.41 13.14
C LYS A 249 12.07 2.61 14.08
N THR A 250 12.68 2.42 15.25
CA THR A 250 12.88 3.49 16.24
C THR A 250 13.94 4.47 15.75
N ALA A 251 15.04 3.97 15.20
CA ALA A 251 16.11 4.81 14.62
C ALA A 251 15.56 5.74 13.53
N ARG A 252 14.80 5.20 12.57
CA ARG A 252 14.18 6.00 11.50
C ARG A 252 13.18 7.02 12.04
N ALA A 253 12.39 6.64 13.05
CA ALA A 253 11.42 7.56 13.66
C ALA A 253 12.14 8.71 14.38
N TYR A 254 13.19 8.41 15.15
CA TYR A 254 13.96 9.42 15.88
C TYR A 254 14.76 10.29 14.93
N GLN A 255 15.44 9.70 13.94
CA GLN A 255 16.16 10.44 12.90
C GLN A 255 15.24 11.45 12.23
N LYS A 256 14.03 11.05 11.83
CA LYS A 256 13.05 11.93 11.21
C LYS A 256 12.71 13.14 12.09
N GLU A 257 12.49 12.98 13.39
CA GLU A 257 12.14 14.12 14.26
C GLU A 257 13.35 15.00 14.61
N LEU A 258 14.54 14.40 14.81
CA LEU A 258 15.77 15.16 15.08
C LEU A 258 16.26 15.91 13.84
N GLU A 259 16.14 15.32 12.66
CA GLU A 259 16.41 15.94 11.37
C GLU A 259 15.54 17.17 11.16
N ARG A 260 14.22 17.05 11.35
CA ARG A 260 13.30 18.19 11.24
C ARG A 260 13.69 19.31 12.18
N PHE A 261 14.03 18.98 13.42
CA PHE A 261 14.40 19.99 14.41
C PHE A 261 15.73 20.65 14.08
N LEU A 262 16.76 19.88 13.71
CA LEU A 262 18.07 20.41 13.30
C LEU A 262 17.92 21.33 12.09
N LEU A 263 17.26 20.86 11.02
CA LEU A 263 17.00 21.67 9.85
C LEU A 263 16.24 22.95 10.24
N TRP A 264 15.25 22.86 11.11
CA TRP A 264 14.46 24.04 11.53
C TRP A 264 15.32 25.05 12.28
N CYS A 265 16.19 24.58 13.18
CA CYS A 265 17.15 25.43 13.89
C CYS A 265 18.02 26.21 12.91
N ILE A 266 18.59 25.51 11.91
CA ILE A 266 19.54 26.13 10.97
C ILE A 266 18.84 26.97 9.91
N CYS A 267 17.87 26.42 9.20
CA CYS A 267 17.29 27.03 8.00
C CYS A 267 16.15 28.01 8.30
N ALA A 268 15.34 27.77 9.33
CA ALA A 268 14.21 28.64 9.66
C ALA A 268 14.58 29.62 10.79
N ARG A 269 15.13 29.12 11.90
CA ARG A 269 15.42 29.94 13.08
C ARG A 269 16.78 30.64 13.02
N ARG A 270 17.71 30.14 12.18
CA ARG A 270 19.09 30.62 12.02
C ARG A 270 19.87 30.63 13.33
N THR A 271 19.78 29.55 14.09
CA THR A 271 20.52 29.35 15.35
C THR A 271 21.07 27.93 15.42
N ALA A 272 22.19 27.76 16.11
CA ALA A 272 22.66 26.43 16.51
C ALA A 272 21.61 25.72 17.38
N LEU A 273 21.53 24.39 17.27
CA LEU A 273 20.66 23.54 18.08
C LEU A 273 21.03 23.65 19.56
N SER A 274 22.32 23.74 19.89
CA SER A 274 22.82 24.00 21.25
C SER A 274 22.65 25.44 21.71
N SER A 275 22.04 26.32 20.91
CA SER A 275 21.74 27.71 21.27
C SER A 275 20.24 28.00 21.41
N VAL A 276 19.37 27.01 21.21
CA VAL A 276 17.91 27.18 21.32
C VAL A 276 17.46 27.36 22.77
N GLY A 277 16.53 28.29 22.98
CA GLY A 277 15.87 28.51 24.27
C GLY A 277 14.47 27.89 24.34
N ALA A 278 13.81 28.02 25.50
CA ALA A 278 12.43 27.54 25.69
C ALA A 278 11.44 28.20 24.71
N ASP A 279 11.58 29.50 24.45
CA ASP A 279 10.73 30.22 23.49
C ASP A 279 10.89 29.68 22.06
N ASP A 280 12.09 29.25 21.68
CA ASP A 280 12.32 28.65 20.37
C ASP A 280 11.66 27.27 20.28
N CYS A 281 11.67 26.50 21.37
CA CYS A 281 10.96 25.23 21.43
C CYS A 281 9.44 25.39 21.33
N GLU A 282 8.84 26.45 21.92
CA GLU A 282 7.43 26.78 21.73
C GLU A 282 7.15 27.17 20.26
N ARG A 283 7.99 28.02 19.64
CA ARG A 283 7.87 28.35 18.21
C ARG A 283 7.97 27.12 17.29
N TYR A 284 8.80 26.14 17.66
CA TYR A 284 8.89 24.90 16.89
C TYR A 284 7.58 24.10 16.97
N LYS A 285 6.85 24.11 18.10
CA LYS A 285 5.54 23.46 18.17
C LYS A 285 4.54 24.11 17.21
N ASP A 286 4.50 25.44 17.18
CA ASP A 286 3.65 26.17 16.24
C ASP A 286 4.02 25.83 14.79
N PHE A 287 5.32 25.74 14.49
CA PHE A 287 5.81 25.31 13.19
C PHE A 287 5.43 23.86 12.85
N LEU A 288 5.39 22.93 13.82
CA LEU A 288 4.91 21.57 13.56
C LEU A 288 3.41 21.53 13.21
N ALA A 289 2.62 22.42 13.84
CA ALA A 289 1.20 22.57 13.55
C ALA A 289 0.96 23.23 12.21
N GLN A 290 1.79 24.19 11.81
CA GLN A 290 1.69 24.94 10.57
C GLN A 290 3.07 25.16 9.94
N PRO A 291 3.65 24.15 9.28
CA PRO A 291 4.96 24.29 8.66
C PRO A 291 4.88 25.19 7.43
N ASP A 292 5.97 25.91 7.15
CA ASP A 292 6.10 26.73 5.95
C ASP A 292 5.86 25.88 4.68
N PRO A 293 5.09 26.37 3.68
CA PRO A 293 4.85 25.67 2.42
C PRO A 293 6.11 25.12 1.74
N ALA A 294 7.25 25.80 1.84
CA ALA A 294 8.54 25.35 1.28
C ALA A 294 9.06 24.04 1.90
N TRP A 295 8.59 23.69 3.10
CA TRP A 295 8.93 22.48 3.85
C TRP A 295 7.96 21.32 3.61
N ILE A 296 6.89 21.57 2.86
CA ILE A 296 5.84 20.61 2.54
C ILE A 296 6.07 20.11 1.11
N GLY A 297 6.09 18.79 0.94
CA GLY A 297 6.21 18.17 -0.37
C GLY A 297 5.51 16.82 -0.44
N THR A 298 5.09 16.45 -1.64
CA THR A 298 4.60 15.11 -1.93
C THR A 298 5.66 14.06 -1.59
N LYS A 299 5.23 12.86 -1.19
CA LYS A 299 6.13 11.76 -0.86
C LYS A 299 7.13 11.46 -1.99
N ALA A 300 8.41 11.75 -1.73
CA ALA A 300 9.53 11.50 -2.64
C ALA A 300 10.60 10.61 -1.95
N PRO A 301 11.47 9.93 -2.72
CA PRO A 301 12.67 9.28 -2.16
C PRO A 301 13.51 10.28 -1.37
N ARG A 302 14.11 9.86 -0.25
CA ARG A 302 14.87 10.77 0.64
C ARG A 302 16.00 11.50 -0.10
N ALA A 303 16.76 10.80 -0.92
CA ALA A 303 17.86 11.39 -1.67
C ALA A 303 17.43 12.28 -2.87
N SER A 304 16.12 12.40 -3.17
CA SER A 304 15.64 13.23 -4.29
C SER A 304 15.70 14.71 -3.92
N ALA A 305 15.99 15.57 -4.91
CA ALA A 305 15.90 17.03 -4.79
C ALA A 305 14.52 17.53 -4.34
N ARG A 306 13.47 16.74 -4.61
CA ARG A 306 12.08 17.03 -4.24
C ARG A 306 11.74 16.67 -2.81
N TRP A 307 12.65 16.00 -2.12
CA TRP A 307 12.39 15.59 -0.75
C TRP A 307 12.13 16.81 0.11
N ARG A 308 11.11 16.69 0.97
CA ARG A 308 10.76 17.68 1.96
C ARG A 308 10.48 17.00 3.30
N PRO A 309 10.79 17.65 4.43
CA PRO A 309 10.63 17.01 5.76
C PRO A 309 9.17 16.74 6.15
N PHE A 310 8.22 17.44 5.52
CA PHE A 310 6.79 17.33 5.80
C PHE A 310 5.99 16.95 4.53
N ALA A 311 4.95 16.14 4.72
CA ALA A 311 3.95 15.87 3.68
C ALA A 311 2.69 16.75 3.82
N GLY A 312 2.64 17.53 4.91
CA GLY A 312 1.55 18.40 5.33
C GLY A 312 1.67 18.72 6.82
N PRO A 313 0.77 19.56 7.36
CA PRO A 313 0.66 19.84 8.79
C PRO A 313 0.56 18.57 9.65
N LEU A 314 1.22 18.55 10.82
CA LEU A 314 1.16 17.39 11.70
C LEU A 314 -0.14 17.39 12.52
N GLN A 315 -0.75 16.21 12.64
CA GLN A 315 -1.84 15.97 13.59
C GLN A 315 -1.35 16.11 15.04
N PRO A 316 -2.20 16.53 16.00
CA PRO A 316 -1.81 16.77 17.39
C PRO A 316 -1.04 15.61 18.05
N GLU A 317 -1.41 14.36 17.79
CA GLU A 317 -0.72 13.18 18.30
C GLU A 317 0.70 13.05 17.73
N SER A 318 0.88 13.39 16.45
CA SER A 318 2.19 13.38 15.79
C SER A 318 3.08 14.51 16.31
N GLN A 319 2.51 15.69 16.59
CA GLN A 319 3.23 16.80 17.22
C GLN A 319 3.72 16.39 18.62
N ARG A 320 2.85 15.81 19.45
CA ARG A 320 3.22 15.31 20.78
C ARG A 320 4.32 14.25 20.72
N TYR A 321 4.26 13.33 19.76
CA TYR A 321 5.32 12.35 19.55
C TYR A 321 6.67 13.01 19.23
N ALA A 322 6.68 14.00 18.32
CA ALA A 322 7.89 14.74 17.97
C ALA A 322 8.50 15.45 19.21
N VAL A 323 7.67 16.13 20.00
CA VAL A 323 8.08 16.78 21.27
C VAL A 323 8.65 15.77 22.27
N LEU A 324 8.04 14.59 22.40
CA LEU A 324 8.53 13.53 23.29
C LEU A 324 9.93 13.04 22.88
N VAL A 325 10.16 12.84 21.57
CA VAL A 325 11.47 12.44 21.05
C VAL A 325 12.52 13.52 21.35
N LEU A 326 12.18 14.79 21.13
CA LEU A 326 13.08 15.91 21.40
C LEU A 326 13.39 16.06 22.88
N ARG A 327 12.39 15.95 23.76
CA ARG A 327 12.61 15.94 25.22
C ARG A 327 13.58 14.84 25.64
N GLY A 328 13.40 13.62 25.14
CA GLY A 328 14.29 12.50 25.43
C GLY A 328 15.72 12.71 24.91
N PHE A 329 15.85 13.33 23.73
CA PHE A 329 17.13 13.69 23.15
C PHE A 329 17.86 14.77 23.95
N PHE A 330 17.19 15.89 24.27
CA PHE A 330 17.80 16.98 25.05
C PHE A 330 18.10 16.58 26.49
N ALA A 331 17.25 15.75 27.12
CA ALA A 331 17.57 15.17 28.42
C ALA A 331 18.83 14.31 28.37
N TRP A 332 19.02 13.54 27.29
CA TRP A 332 20.26 12.79 27.09
C TRP A 332 21.46 13.71 26.86
N LEU A 333 21.34 14.77 26.06
CA LEU A 333 22.43 15.74 25.82
C LEU A 333 22.91 16.39 27.13
N VAL A 334 21.99 16.73 28.03
CA VAL A 334 22.35 17.22 29.37
C VAL A 334 23.02 16.12 30.20
N GLY A 335 22.47 14.90 30.18
CA GLY A 335 23.02 13.75 30.90
C GLY A 335 24.45 13.38 30.46
N VAL A 336 24.79 13.56 29.17
CA VAL A 336 26.15 13.37 28.65
C VAL A 336 27.03 14.62 28.74
N ARG A 337 26.55 15.68 29.41
CA ARG A 337 27.24 16.97 29.55
C ARG A 337 27.59 17.63 28.22
N TYR A 338 26.81 17.38 27.17
CA TYR A 338 26.91 18.14 25.92
C TYR A 338 26.25 19.53 26.06
N LEU A 339 25.09 19.57 26.73
CA LEU A 339 24.38 20.81 27.07
C LEU A 339 24.37 21.07 28.58
N GLY A 340 24.37 22.34 28.97
CA GLY A 340 24.26 22.78 30.37
C GLY A 340 22.84 22.66 30.93
N GLY A 341 21.82 22.88 30.10
CA GLY A 341 20.40 22.81 30.49
C GLY A 341 19.49 22.25 29.41
N ASN A 342 18.29 21.82 29.81
CA ASN A 342 17.28 21.29 28.88
C ASN A 342 16.26 22.38 28.49
N PRO A 343 16.26 22.88 27.24
CA PRO A 343 15.34 23.95 26.81
C PRO A 343 13.87 23.48 26.76
N TRP A 344 13.62 22.16 26.74
CA TRP A 344 12.27 21.60 26.69
C TRP A 344 11.60 21.45 28.06
N LEU A 345 12.28 21.82 29.15
CA LEU A 345 11.78 21.61 30.51
C LEU A 345 10.51 22.43 30.80
N MET A 346 10.45 23.68 30.32
CA MET A 346 9.33 24.61 30.56
C MET A 346 8.26 24.60 29.45
N VAL A 347 8.52 23.90 28.35
CA VAL A 347 7.64 23.87 27.18
C VAL A 347 6.42 23.01 27.49
N LYS A 348 5.20 23.52 27.29
CA LYS A 348 3.97 22.74 27.55
C LYS A 348 3.76 21.71 26.46
N ASP A 349 3.17 20.56 26.79
CA ASP A 349 2.78 19.60 25.75
C ASP A 349 1.64 20.17 24.87
N PRO A 350 1.59 19.85 23.57
CA PRO A 350 0.44 20.19 22.74
C PRO A 350 -0.86 19.68 23.37
N ILE A 351 -1.87 20.55 23.47
CA ILE A 351 -3.17 20.17 24.00
C ILE A 351 -3.82 19.23 22.98
N ILE A 352 -3.83 17.94 23.31
CA ILE A 352 -4.65 16.97 22.60
C ILE A 352 -5.99 16.99 23.33
N ALA A 353 -7.01 17.59 22.72
CA ALA A 353 -8.37 17.36 23.15
C ALA A 353 -8.59 15.84 23.08
N GLN A 354 -8.59 15.17 24.22
CA GLN A 354 -9.09 13.82 24.32
C GLN A 354 -10.59 13.95 24.09
N ARG A 355 -11.02 13.93 22.83
CA ARG A 355 -12.38 13.50 22.56
C ARG A 355 -12.51 12.15 23.26
N GLU A 356 -13.61 11.92 23.98
CA GLU A 356 -14.08 10.55 24.18
C GLU A 356 -14.23 9.98 22.77
N VAL A 357 -13.15 9.37 22.28
CA VAL A 357 -13.12 8.82 20.94
C VAL A 357 -14.25 7.81 20.95
N PRO A 358 -15.28 7.93 20.08
CA PRO A 358 -16.19 6.83 19.88
C PRO A 358 -15.30 5.63 19.59
N MET A 359 -15.35 4.74 20.56
CA MET A 359 -14.58 3.52 20.75
C MET A 359 -13.99 3.01 19.42
N ALA A 360 -12.72 2.58 19.38
CA ALA A 360 -12.05 2.09 18.15
C ALA A 360 -12.66 0.81 17.52
N ILE A 361 -13.94 0.52 17.82
CA ILE A 361 -14.88 -0.37 17.15
C ILE A 361 -14.91 -0.13 15.65
N ASP A 362 -14.80 1.13 15.18
CA ASP A 362 -14.91 1.44 13.74
C ASP A 362 -13.81 0.78 12.90
N LYS A 363 -12.75 0.26 13.54
CA LYS A 363 -11.68 -0.51 12.90
C LYS A 363 -11.86 -2.03 13.03
N ALA A 364 -12.75 -2.50 13.89
CA ALA A 364 -13.09 -3.91 14.03
C ALA A 364 -14.09 -4.33 12.95
N LEU A 365 -14.05 -5.59 12.55
CA LEU A 365 -15.14 -6.17 11.77
C LEU A 365 -16.36 -6.35 12.69
N PRO A 366 -17.58 -6.01 12.23
CA PRO A 366 -18.81 -6.33 12.95
C PRO A 366 -18.89 -7.82 13.30
N GLY A 367 -19.52 -8.16 14.43
CA GLY A 367 -19.62 -9.55 14.90
C GLY A 367 -20.23 -10.49 13.87
N GLN A 368 -21.32 -10.08 13.22
CA GLN A 368 -21.98 -10.85 12.15
C GLN A 368 -21.06 -11.08 10.94
N LEU A 369 -20.30 -10.05 10.52
CA LEU A 369 -19.33 -10.19 9.43
C LEU A 369 -18.16 -11.09 9.83
N TRP A 370 -17.69 -11.00 11.07
CA TRP A 370 -16.65 -11.90 11.58
C TRP A 370 -17.14 -13.35 11.59
N GLU A 371 -18.33 -13.61 12.12
CA GLU A 371 -18.94 -14.93 12.14
C GLU A 371 -19.19 -15.45 10.72
N SER A 372 -19.72 -14.66 9.79
CA SER A 372 -19.93 -15.08 8.41
C SER A 372 -18.62 -15.42 7.70
N LEU A 373 -17.55 -14.69 8.03
CA LEU A 373 -16.21 -14.92 7.50
C LEU A 373 -15.59 -16.21 8.05
N THR A 374 -15.71 -16.46 9.36
CA THR A 374 -14.92 -17.49 10.06
C THR A 374 -15.69 -18.69 10.59
N ARG A 375 -17.03 -18.75 10.53
CA ARG A 375 -17.81 -19.92 10.95
C ARG A 375 -17.62 -21.11 10.00
N ARG A 376 -17.96 -22.32 10.44
CA ARG A 376 -17.84 -23.52 9.58
C ARG A 376 -18.79 -23.33 8.40
N ASP A 377 -18.32 -23.65 7.20
CA ASP A 377 -19.03 -23.38 5.93
C ASP A 377 -19.25 -21.88 5.64
N GLY A 378 -18.49 -21.02 6.32
CA GLY A 378 -18.43 -19.58 6.11
C GLY A 378 -17.68 -19.18 4.84
N LEU A 379 -17.49 -17.88 4.64
CA LEU A 379 -16.91 -17.33 3.41
C LEU A 379 -15.51 -17.88 3.12
N LEU A 380 -14.64 -17.98 4.13
CA LEU A 380 -13.28 -18.50 3.95
C LEU A 380 -13.28 -19.98 3.54
N ASP A 381 -14.17 -20.79 4.12
CA ASP A 381 -14.26 -22.22 3.79
C ASP A 381 -14.80 -22.40 2.36
N ARG A 382 -15.85 -21.66 1.96
CA ARG A 382 -16.40 -21.68 0.60
C ARG A 382 -15.36 -21.29 -0.45
N LEU A 383 -14.51 -20.31 -0.14
CA LEU A 383 -13.41 -19.93 -1.03
C LEU A 383 -12.37 -21.03 -1.16
N CYS A 384 -12.05 -21.76 -0.10
CA CYS A 384 -11.17 -22.92 -0.17
C CYS A 384 -11.79 -24.06 -1.02
N VAL A 385 -13.10 -24.33 -0.87
CA VAL A 385 -13.81 -25.38 -1.63
C VAL A 385 -13.91 -25.05 -3.12
N ARG A 386 -14.05 -23.78 -3.49
CA ARG A 386 -14.05 -23.33 -4.91
C ARG A 386 -12.78 -23.75 -5.68
N PHE A 387 -11.68 -23.99 -4.95
CA PHE A 387 -10.38 -24.35 -5.49
C PHE A 387 -9.86 -25.65 -4.83
N SER A 388 -10.70 -26.70 -4.84
CA SER A 388 -10.47 -27.98 -4.15
C SER A 388 -9.28 -28.81 -4.64
N ALA A 389 -8.57 -28.39 -5.69
CA ALA A 389 -7.37 -29.10 -6.13
C ALA A 389 -6.26 -29.02 -5.05
N THR A 390 -5.77 -30.18 -4.65
CA THR A 390 -4.56 -30.31 -3.82
C THR A 390 -3.35 -29.97 -4.67
N ALA A 391 -2.59 -28.98 -4.23
CA ALA A 391 -1.39 -28.56 -4.95
C ALA A 391 -0.33 -29.68 -4.94
N PRO A 392 0.44 -29.87 -6.02
CA PRO A 392 1.61 -30.75 -6.00
C PRO A 392 2.60 -30.25 -4.94
N ALA A 393 3.23 -31.19 -4.22
CA ALA A 393 4.24 -30.88 -3.22
C ALA A 393 5.47 -30.23 -3.88
N GLY A 394 5.54 -28.90 -3.87
CA GLY A 394 6.63 -28.15 -4.49
C GLY A 394 6.41 -26.62 -4.55
N PRO A 395 7.43 -25.85 -4.98
CA PRO A 395 7.32 -24.39 -5.09
C PRO A 395 6.34 -23.99 -6.20
N LEU A 396 5.19 -23.43 -5.81
CA LEU A 396 4.18 -22.96 -6.77
C LEU A 396 4.57 -21.63 -7.42
N SER A 397 4.47 -21.60 -8.74
CA SER A 397 4.50 -20.41 -9.58
C SER A 397 3.12 -19.79 -9.65
N ALA A 398 3.04 -18.46 -9.82
CA ALA A 398 1.77 -17.75 -10.01
C ALA A 398 0.94 -18.22 -11.23
N LYS A 399 1.52 -19.06 -12.10
CA LYS A 399 0.86 -19.64 -13.28
C LYS A 399 0.27 -21.03 -13.02
N ASP A 400 0.57 -21.66 -11.89
CA ASP A 400 0.14 -23.03 -11.62
C ASP A 400 -1.34 -23.06 -11.24
N ALA A 401 -2.06 -24.04 -11.76
CA ALA A 401 -3.52 -24.17 -11.61
C ALA A 401 -3.97 -24.26 -10.14
N ASP A 402 -3.11 -24.80 -9.26
CA ASP A 402 -3.42 -25.03 -7.84
C ASP A 402 -3.08 -23.83 -6.94
N THR A 403 -2.35 -22.84 -7.48
CA THR A 403 -1.94 -21.63 -6.74
C THR A 403 -3.12 -20.87 -6.11
N PRO A 404 -4.27 -20.69 -6.78
CA PRO A 404 -5.43 -20.05 -6.18
C PRO A 404 -5.93 -20.77 -4.91
N GLY A 405 -6.00 -22.11 -4.93
CA GLY A 405 -6.46 -22.90 -3.78
C GLY A 405 -5.52 -22.83 -2.59
N ALA A 406 -4.22 -22.99 -2.84
CA ALA A 406 -3.19 -22.84 -1.80
C ALA A 406 -3.18 -21.43 -1.20
N GLN A 407 -3.38 -20.38 -2.02
CA GLN A 407 -3.50 -19.00 -1.53
C GLN A 407 -4.74 -18.81 -0.65
N CYS A 408 -5.87 -19.42 -1.00
CA CYS A 408 -7.09 -19.37 -0.18
C CYS A 408 -6.89 -20.06 1.18
N ARG A 409 -6.27 -21.25 1.21
CA ARG A 409 -5.97 -21.98 2.45
C ARG A 409 -4.98 -21.24 3.34
N LEU A 410 -3.90 -20.70 2.76
CA LEU A 410 -2.97 -19.80 3.46
C LEU A 410 -3.71 -18.58 4.06
N ALA A 411 -4.58 -17.95 3.28
CA ALA A 411 -5.28 -16.77 3.73
C ALA A 411 -6.28 -17.07 4.85
N ARG A 412 -7.00 -18.20 4.76
CA ARG A 412 -7.85 -18.72 5.83
C ARG A 412 -7.05 -18.93 7.11
N ALA A 413 -5.88 -19.59 7.01
CA ALA A 413 -4.99 -19.79 8.14
C ALA A 413 -4.53 -18.46 8.76
N ALA A 414 -4.17 -17.47 7.94
CA ALA A 414 -3.73 -16.16 8.41
C ALA A 414 -4.84 -15.35 9.12
N VAL A 415 -6.04 -15.32 8.54
CA VAL A 415 -7.19 -14.60 9.10
C VAL A 415 -7.63 -15.23 10.43
N LEU A 416 -7.77 -16.56 10.48
CA LEU A 416 -8.15 -17.30 11.68
C LEU A 416 -7.09 -17.13 12.77
N LEU A 417 -5.80 -17.32 12.44
CA LEU A 417 -4.72 -17.18 13.43
C LEU A 417 -4.71 -15.79 14.06
N MET A 418 -4.80 -14.72 13.27
CA MET A 418 -4.78 -13.35 13.81
C MET A 418 -6.06 -12.97 14.54
N GLY A 419 -7.22 -13.32 13.99
CA GLY A 419 -8.51 -12.92 14.56
C GLY A 419 -8.98 -13.79 15.73
N CYS A 420 -8.46 -15.01 15.91
CA CYS A 420 -8.73 -15.83 17.10
C CYS A 420 -7.73 -15.61 18.24
N SER A 421 -6.54 -15.05 17.97
CA SER A 421 -5.52 -14.82 19.02
C SER A 421 -5.38 -13.35 19.44
N GLY A 422 -5.86 -12.42 18.62
CA GLY A 422 -5.54 -11.01 18.75
C GLY A 422 -4.04 -10.70 18.58
N ALA A 423 -3.25 -11.60 18.01
CA ALA A 423 -1.81 -11.39 17.81
C ALA A 423 -1.51 -10.21 16.88
N ARG A 424 -0.40 -9.51 17.14
CA ARG A 424 0.09 -8.49 16.21
C ARG A 424 0.68 -9.16 14.98
N ARG A 425 0.60 -8.50 13.83
CA ARG A 425 1.21 -8.96 12.58
C ARG A 425 2.68 -9.36 12.74
N GLU A 426 3.47 -8.54 13.45
CA GLU A 426 4.87 -8.85 13.73
C GLU A 426 5.06 -10.09 14.60
N GLU A 427 4.15 -10.36 15.54
CA GLU A 427 4.17 -11.55 16.40
C GLU A 427 3.87 -12.78 15.55
N VAL A 428 2.82 -12.73 14.71
CA VAL A 428 2.45 -13.83 13.80
C VAL A 428 3.52 -14.13 12.76
N ALA A 429 4.12 -13.11 12.16
CA ALA A 429 5.19 -13.30 11.16
C ALA A 429 6.45 -13.99 11.75
N ARG A 430 6.62 -13.97 13.08
CA ARG A 430 7.74 -14.59 13.79
C ARG A 430 7.32 -15.84 14.58
N ALA A 431 6.03 -16.17 14.60
CA ALA A 431 5.53 -17.31 15.33
C ALA A 431 6.02 -18.61 14.67
N ARG A 432 6.40 -19.58 15.51
CA ARG A 432 6.98 -20.85 15.10
C ARG A 432 6.20 -22.01 15.69
N ARG A 433 6.21 -23.14 14.99
CA ARG A 433 5.52 -24.39 15.36
C ARG A 433 6.00 -24.95 16.70
N SER A 434 7.29 -24.77 17.01
CA SER A 434 7.91 -25.16 18.28
C SER A 434 7.28 -24.49 19.52
N HIS A 435 6.64 -23.32 19.34
CA HIS A 435 5.97 -22.57 20.41
C HIS A 435 4.45 -22.85 20.49
N LEU A 436 3.95 -23.78 19.67
CA LEU A 436 2.54 -24.17 19.59
C LEU A 436 2.37 -25.56 20.20
N LYS A 437 1.51 -25.70 21.21
CA LYS A 437 1.30 -26.96 21.93
C LYS A 437 -0.18 -27.19 22.22
N PRO A 438 -0.66 -28.45 22.24
CA PRO A 438 -2.01 -28.75 22.70
C PRO A 438 -2.10 -28.47 24.20
N VAL A 439 -3.21 -27.91 24.65
CA VAL A 439 -3.53 -27.80 26.07
C VAL A 439 -3.97 -29.20 26.54
N PRO A 440 -3.38 -29.75 27.62
CA PRO A 440 -3.81 -31.04 28.16
C PRO A 440 -5.30 -31.03 28.53
N GLU A 441 -6.01 -32.14 28.29
CA GLU A 441 -7.41 -32.29 28.69
C GLU A 441 -7.54 -32.13 30.21
N GLN A 442 -8.42 -31.22 30.63
CA GLN A 442 -8.66 -30.89 32.03
C GLN A 442 -10.16 -30.62 32.22
N ALA A 443 -10.70 -31.01 33.38
CA ALA A 443 -12.11 -30.81 33.69
C ALA A 443 -12.51 -29.33 33.60
N GLY A 444 -13.49 -29.02 32.74
CA GLY A 444 -13.99 -27.66 32.51
C GLY A 444 -13.29 -26.88 31.39
N ILE A 445 -12.28 -27.46 30.72
CA ILE A 445 -11.65 -26.88 29.52
C ILE A 445 -12.14 -27.65 28.28
N PRO A 446 -12.60 -26.97 27.22
CA PRO A 446 -12.99 -27.63 25.97
C PRO A 446 -11.84 -28.43 25.35
N ASP A 447 -12.14 -29.65 24.90
CA ASP A 447 -11.15 -30.52 24.25
C ASP A 447 -10.57 -29.88 22.99
N GLY A 448 -9.28 -30.14 22.76
CA GLY A 448 -8.58 -29.73 21.54
C GLY A 448 -8.16 -28.26 21.48
N LEU A 449 -8.17 -27.53 22.59
CA LEU A 449 -7.59 -26.18 22.66
C LEU A 449 -6.05 -26.24 22.53
N TRP A 450 -5.46 -25.21 21.92
CA TRP A 450 -4.01 -25.08 21.77
C TRP A 450 -3.52 -23.80 22.41
N GLU A 451 -2.32 -23.84 22.97
CA GLU A 451 -1.60 -22.65 23.45
C GLU A 451 -0.46 -22.29 22.50
N LEU A 452 -0.29 -20.98 22.28
CA LEU A 452 0.77 -20.42 21.46
C LEU A 452 1.52 -19.36 22.25
N ALA A 453 2.82 -19.58 22.46
CA ALA A 453 3.70 -18.56 23.03
C ALA A 453 4.13 -17.55 21.94
N LEU A 454 3.84 -16.27 22.17
CA LEU A 454 4.16 -15.17 21.28
C LEU A 454 5.20 -14.24 21.89
N LEU A 455 6.26 -13.98 21.13
CA LEU A 455 7.28 -13.00 21.49
C LEU A 455 6.83 -11.58 21.11
N GLY A 456 6.43 -10.81 22.11
CA GLY A 456 5.97 -9.44 21.98
C GLY A 456 7.08 -8.38 21.93
N LYS A 457 6.69 -7.11 21.99
CA LYS A 457 7.63 -5.98 22.06
C LYS A 457 8.52 -6.08 23.31
N ARG A 458 9.78 -5.66 23.20
CA ARG A 458 10.79 -5.67 24.27
C ARG A 458 11.13 -7.08 24.79
N GLY A 459 10.96 -8.11 23.96
CA GLY A 459 11.33 -9.48 24.32
C GLY A 459 10.38 -10.15 25.33
N LYS A 460 9.19 -9.57 25.56
CA LYS A 460 8.22 -10.14 26.51
C LYS A 460 7.39 -11.24 25.86
N TRP A 461 7.45 -12.43 26.43
CA TRP A 461 6.60 -13.55 26.05
C TRP A 461 5.19 -13.40 26.63
N ARG A 462 4.19 -13.85 25.86
CA ARG A 462 2.80 -13.98 26.31
C ARG A 462 2.16 -15.18 25.63
N THR A 463 1.24 -15.83 26.32
CA THR A 463 0.50 -16.97 25.78
C THR A 463 -0.86 -16.53 25.28
N VAL A 464 -1.28 -17.08 24.14
CA VAL A 464 -2.63 -16.96 23.59
C VAL A 464 -3.18 -18.36 23.34
N PHE A 465 -4.50 -18.48 23.29
CA PHE A 465 -5.17 -19.75 23.07
C PHE A 465 -5.84 -19.77 21.69
N LEU A 466 -5.78 -20.91 21.03
CA LEU A 466 -6.26 -21.10 19.66
C LEU A 466 -7.24 -22.28 19.62
N PRO A 467 -8.40 -22.12 18.96
CA PRO A 467 -9.31 -23.23 18.75
C PRO A 467 -8.73 -24.24 17.75
N PRO A 468 -9.18 -25.53 17.80
CA PRO A 468 -8.70 -26.59 16.91
C PRO A 468 -8.72 -26.20 15.43
N ARG A 469 -9.71 -25.41 15.02
CA ARG A 469 -9.88 -24.93 13.65
C ARG A 469 -8.69 -24.13 13.12
N VAL A 470 -8.02 -23.36 13.97
CA VAL A 470 -6.81 -22.62 13.54
C VAL A 470 -5.73 -23.62 13.17
N ILE A 471 -5.59 -24.70 13.95
CA ILE A 471 -4.61 -25.76 13.73
C ILE A 471 -4.94 -26.54 12.45
N GLU A 472 -6.21 -26.89 12.22
CA GLU A 472 -6.67 -27.46 10.95
C GLU A 472 -6.27 -26.58 9.74
N ALA A 473 -6.43 -25.26 9.87
CA ALA A 473 -6.05 -24.32 8.82
C ALA A 473 -4.53 -24.26 8.59
N LEU A 474 -3.74 -24.29 9.67
CA LEU A 474 -2.27 -24.31 9.61
C LEU A 474 -1.76 -25.61 8.96
N ARG A 475 -2.32 -26.75 9.33
CA ARG A 475 -2.01 -28.06 8.72
C ARG A 475 -2.30 -28.06 7.22
N ALA A 476 -3.48 -27.60 6.82
CA ALA A 476 -3.84 -27.51 5.41
C ALA A 476 -2.89 -26.60 4.60
N HIS A 477 -2.49 -25.46 5.19
CA HIS A 477 -1.50 -24.56 4.60
C HIS A 477 -0.12 -25.20 4.42
N TRP A 478 0.36 -25.97 5.41
CA TRP A 478 1.66 -26.63 5.31
C TRP A 478 1.65 -27.88 4.42
N ALA A 479 0.51 -28.57 4.34
CA ALA A 479 0.29 -29.65 3.37
C ALA A 479 0.46 -29.15 1.93
N ASP A 480 -0.06 -27.95 1.60
CA ASP A 480 0.14 -27.32 0.27
C ASP A 480 1.61 -27.02 -0.06
N ARG A 481 2.47 -26.95 0.95
CA ARG A 481 3.91 -26.74 0.78
C ARG A 481 4.71 -28.05 0.77
N GLY A 482 4.06 -29.18 1.01
CA GLY A 482 4.72 -30.49 1.10
C GLY A 482 5.55 -30.70 2.37
N HIS A 483 5.30 -29.95 3.46
CA HIS A 483 5.93 -30.22 4.75
C HIS A 483 4.95 -30.88 5.71
N ASP A 484 5.49 -31.72 6.60
CA ASP A 484 4.75 -32.21 7.76
C ASP A 484 4.73 -31.13 8.85
N PHE A 485 3.54 -30.66 9.21
CA PHE A 485 3.36 -29.66 10.27
C PHE A 485 3.57 -30.24 11.68
N GLU A 486 3.53 -31.56 11.82
CA GLU A 486 3.69 -32.24 13.11
C GLU A 486 5.14 -32.66 13.38
N ASP A 487 6.04 -32.55 12.38
CA ASP A 487 7.45 -32.85 12.55
C ASP A 487 8.13 -31.86 13.51
N VAL A 488 8.37 -32.31 14.74
CA VAL A 488 9.01 -31.53 15.81
C VAL A 488 10.49 -31.25 15.56
N HIS A 489 11.13 -31.95 14.62
CA HIS A 489 12.52 -31.72 14.25
C HIS A 489 12.65 -30.56 13.24
N GLN A 490 11.56 -30.18 12.58
CA GLN A 490 11.50 -29.02 11.70
C GLN A 490 10.87 -27.83 12.44
N ASP A 491 11.69 -26.85 12.78
CA ASP A 491 11.18 -25.60 13.37
C ASP A 491 10.57 -24.70 12.28
N LEU A 492 9.37 -25.06 11.85
CA LEU A 492 8.60 -24.35 10.84
C LEU A 492 7.99 -23.06 11.40
N ALA A 493 7.92 -22.01 10.58
CA ALA A 493 7.06 -20.87 10.90
C ALA A 493 5.58 -21.28 10.93
N LEU A 494 4.70 -20.51 11.56
CA LEU A 494 3.26 -20.81 11.47
C LEU A 494 2.70 -20.51 10.07
N LEU A 495 3.20 -19.48 9.39
CA LEU A 495 2.76 -19.09 8.05
C LEU A 495 3.95 -18.78 7.15
N SER A 496 3.90 -19.26 5.91
CA SER A 496 4.95 -19.09 4.91
C SER A 496 4.36 -18.91 3.49
N PRO A 497 5.00 -18.22 2.54
CA PRO A 497 4.40 -17.96 1.23
C PRO A 497 4.33 -19.20 0.33
N VAL A 498 3.12 -19.62 -0.04
CA VAL A 498 2.88 -20.73 -0.99
C VAL A 498 3.38 -20.43 -2.41
N SER A 499 3.29 -19.17 -2.85
CA SER A 499 3.85 -18.71 -4.12
C SER A 499 4.93 -17.67 -3.87
N LEU A 500 6.14 -17.95 -4.36
CA LEU A 500 7.30 -17.12 -4.09
C LEU A 500 7.42 -15.96 -5.10
N PRO A 501 7.58 -14.71 -4.63
CA PRO A 501 7.97 -13.61 -5.50
C PRO A 501 9.29 -13.93 -6.23
N SER A 502 9.43 -13.46 -7.47
CA SER A 502 10.67 -13.61 -8.26
C SER A 502 11.85 -12.79 -7.73
N THR A 503 11.71 -12.09 -6.61
CA THR A 503 12.75 -11.25 -6.04
C THR A 503 13.86 -12.10 -5.42
N ARG A 504 15.12 -11.64 -5.56
CA ARG A 504 16.29 -12.33 -5.00
C ARG A 504 16.14 -12.60 -3.50
N THR A 505 15.70 -11.59 -2.73
CA THR A 505 15.52 -11.71 -1.28
C THR A 505 14.48 -12.77 -0.89
N ALA A 506 13.35 -12.86 -1.63
CA ALA A 506 12.34 -13.87 -1.34
C ALA A 506 12.85 -15.27 -1.66
N ARG A 507 13.53 -15.44 -2.80
CA ARG A 507 14.15 -16.71 -3.19
C ARG A 507 15.21 -17.15 -2.18
N SER A 508 16.14 -16.28 -1.80
CA SER A 508 17.19 -16.61 -0.81
C SER A 508 16.64 -16.96 0.57
N LYS A 509 15.48 -16.41 0.97
CA LYS A 509 14.85 -16.74 2.25
C LYS A 509 14.07 -18.05 2.21
N HIS A 510 13.36 -18.30 1.11
CA HIS A 510 12.34 -19.34 1.03
C HIS A 510 12.71 -20.55 0.18
N LEU A 511 13.86 -20.52 -0.50
CA LEU A 511 14.41 -21.66 -1.24
C LEU A 511 15.73 -22.08 -0.62
N THR A 512 15.86 -23.39 -0.41
CA THR A 512 17.09 -24.07 -0.04
C THR A 512 17.39 -25.14 -1.08
N LEU A 513 18.67 -25.52 -1.25
CA LEU A 513 19.06 -26.60 -2.15
C LEU A 513 19.15 -27.91 -1.38
N ARG A 514 18.43 -28.93 -1.83
CA ARG A 514 18.55 -30.31 -1.34
C ARG A 514 18.85 -31.18 -2.56
N GLU A 515 19.98 -31.88 -2.54
CA GLU A 515 20.43 -32.72 -3.67
C GLU A 515 20.47 -31.96 -5.01
N GLY A 516 20.84 -30.66 -4.96
CA GLY A 516 20.89 -29.79 -6.14
C GLY A 516 19.53 -29.25 -6.63
N LEU A 517 18.41 -29.69 -6.05
CA LEU A 517 17.08 -29.22 -6.39
C LEU A 517 16.58 -28.14 -5.41
N PRO A 518 15.90 -27.09 -5.90
CA PRO A 518 15.34 -26.04 -5.06
C PRO A 518 14.10 -26.57 -4.33
N VAL A 519 14.18 -26.67 -3.01
CA VAL A 519 13.08 -27.04 -2.11
C VAL A 519 12.65 -25.83 -1.28
N LEU A 520 11.36 -25.81 -0.90
CA LEU A 520 10.83 -24.77 -0.02
C LEU A 520 11.45 -24.88 1.37
N SER A 521 11.83 -23.73 1.95
CA SER A 521 12.28 -23.67 3.34
C SER A 521 11.11 -23.54 4.32
N GLY A 522 11.39 -23.80 5.61
CA GLY A 522 10.45 -23.59 6.72
C GLY A 522 10.24 -22.13 7.13
N GLU A 523 10.91 -21.19 6.46
CA GLU A 523 10.97 -19.79 6.90
C GLU A 523 9.66 -19.02 6.68
N GLY A 524 9.31 -18.18 7.66
CA GLY A 524 8.04 -17.45 7.67
C GLY A 524 8.03 -16.15 6.87
N PHE A 525 6.86 -15.54 6.74
CA PHE A 525 6.71 -14.23 6.09
C PHE A 525 7.57 -13.12 6.73
N SER A 526 7.92 -12.10 5.94
CA SER A 526 8.21 -10.79 6.53
C SER A 526 6.90 -10.15 7.02
N PRO A 527 6.92 -9.25 8.03
CA PRO A 527 5.70 -8.55 8.45
C PRO A 527 4.96 -7.86 7.30
N ASP A 528 5.70 -7.27 6.35
CA ASP A 528 5.08 -6.61 5.19
C ASP A 528 4.57 -7.60 4.15
N GLY A 529 5.21 -8.76 3.99
CA GLY A 529 4.69 -9.85 3.18
C GLY A 529 3.34 -10.36 3.70
N LEU A 530 3.25 -10.63 5.00
CA LEU A 530 2.01 -11.05 5.65
C LEU A 530 0.92 -9.97 5.55
N TYR A 531 1.28 -8.69 5.69
CA TYR A 531 0.34 -7.57 5.47
C TYR A 531 -0.28 -7.64 4.08
N ARG A 532 0.55 -7.80 3.04
CA ARG A 532 0.07 -7.84 1.65
C ARG A 532 -0.84 -9.03 1.40
N VAL A 533 -0.51 -10.21 1.95
CA VAL A 533 -1.38 -11.39 1.82
C VAL A 533 -2.75 -11.09 2.43
N LEU A 534 -2.80 -10.61 3.67
CA LEU A 534 -4.05 -10.32 4.37
C LEU A 534 -4.89 -9.25 3.66
N THR A 535 -4.30 -8.10 3.30
CA THR A 535 -5.05 -7.03 2.64
C THR A 535 -5.52 -7.43 1.25
N THR A 536 -4.69 -8.17 0.50
CA THR A 536 -5.08 -8.65 -0.83
C THR A 536 -6.21 -9.67 -0.74
N THR A 537 -6.19 -10.57 0.26
CA THR A 537 -7.29 -11.52 0.47
C THR A 537 -8.57 -10.80 0.84
N LEU A 538 -8.55 -9.92 1.85
CA LEU A 538 -9.76 -9.22 2.29
C LEU A 538 -10.35 -8.37 1.15
N LEU A 539 -9.50 -7.74 0.33
CA LEU A 539 -9.92 -7.05 -0.89
C LEU A 539 -10.55 -8.02 -1.91
N ARG A 540 -9.94 -9.19 -2.17
CA ARG A 540 -10.51 -10.19 -3.09
C ARG A 540 -11.89 -10.67 -2.62
N ILE A 541 -12.07 -10.88 -1.31
CA ILE A 541 -13.37 -11.24 -0.74
C ILE A 541 -14.38 -10.09 -0.97
N ALA A 542 -13.96 -8.84 -0.75
CA ALA A 542 -14.79 -7.68 -0.95
C ALA A 542 -15.20 -7.45 -2.42
N GLU A 543 -14.34 -7.81 -3.38
CA GLU A 543 -14.61 -7.66 -4.82
C GLU A 543 -15.32 -8.88 -5.45
N ASP A 544 -15.47 -9.98 -4.71
CA ASP A 544 -16.15 -11.16 -5.23
C ASP A 544 -17.67 -10.97 -5.15
N SER A 545 -18.26 -10.58 -6.28
CA SER A 545 -19.71 -10.42 -6.46
C SER A 545 -20.53 -11.70 -6.23
N THR A 546 -19.89 -12.87 -6.24
CA THR A 546 -20.59 -14.15 -6.00
C THR A 546 -20.82 -14.46 -4.52
N LEU A 547 -20.15 -13.74 -3.62
CA LEU A 547 -20.30 -13.91 -2.19
C LEU A 547 -21.50 -13.12 -1.65
N PRO A 548 -22.28 -13.67 -0.71
CA PRO A 548 -23.44 -13.01 -0.11
C PRO A 548 -22.99 -12.01 0.95
N ILE A 549 -22.39 -10.89 0.51
CA ILE A 549 -21.87 -9.80 1.34
C ILE A 549 -22.50 -8.50 0.86
N ASP A 550 -23.06 -7.71 1.78
CA ASP A 550 -23.64 -6.42 1.45
C ASP A 550 -22.56 -5.35 1.14
N GLU A 551 -22.95 -4.21 0.55
CA GLU A 551 -21.98 -3.19 0.13
C GLU A 551 -21.30 -2.49 1.32
N ALA A 552 -21.95 -2.40 2.49
CA ALA A 552 -21.36 -1.81 3.68
C ALA A 552 -20.23 -2.71 4.23
N GLU A 553 -20.47 -4.01 4.31
CA GLU A 553 -19.49 -5.02 4.69
C GLU A 553 -18.33 -5.10 3.68
N ARG A 554 -18.63 -5.02 2.37
CA ARG A 554 -17.59 -4.94 1.32
C ARG A 554 -16.70 -3.73 1.54
N HIS A 555 -17.28 -2.56 1.82
CA HIS A 555 -16.52 -1.35 2.10
C HIS A 555 -15.58 -1.51 3.31
N LEU A 556 -16.03 -2.17 4.37
CA LEU A 556 -15.20 -2.48 5.54
C LEU A 556 -14.04 -3.41 5.18
N LEU A 557 -14.30 -4.48 4.41
CA LEU A 557 -13.27 -5.43 3.98
C LEU A 557 -12.21 -4.78 3.07
N ARG A 558 -12.60 -3.86 2.17
CA ARG A 558 -11.66 -3.09 1.33
C ARG A 558 -10.67 -2.25 2.15
N LYS A 559 -11.12 -1.73 3.29
CA LYS A 559 -10.32 -0.88 4.20
C LYS A 559 -9.61 -1.69 5.29
N ALA A 560 -9.99 -2.95 5.49
CA ALA A 560 -9.48 -3.78 6.57
C ALA A 560 -7.98 -4.09 6.37
N ALA A 561 -7.24 -3.99 7.47
CA ALA A 561 -5.83 -4.30 7.56
C ALA A 561 -5.58 -5.34 8.66
N PRO A 562 -4.38 -5.92 8.81
CA PRO A 562 -4.13 -6.93 9.85
C PRO A 562 -4.46 -6.48 11.28
N HIS A 563 -4.42 -5.17 11.55
CA HIS A 563 -4.79 -4.64 12.86
C HIS A 563 -6.32 -4.67 13.11
N ALA A 564 -7.14 -4.63 12.06
CA ALA A 564 -8.59 -4.78 12.15
C ALA A 564 -8.96 -6.12 12.79
N LEU A 565 -8.31 -7.22 12.39
CA LEU A 565 -8.52 -8.56 12.97
C LEU A 565 -8.24 -8.61 14.47
N ARG A 566 -7.21 -7.87 14.94
CA ARG A 566 -6.92 -7.75 16.37
C ARG A 566 -7.99 -6.94 17.10
N HIS A 567 -8.50 -5.87 16.49
CA HIS A 567 -9.63 -5.12 17.05
C HIS A 567 -10.91 -5.96 17.08
N THR A 568 -11.14 -6.80 16.06
CA THR A 568 -12.23 -7.77 16.02
C THR A 568 -12.13 -8.76 17.17
N PHE A 569 -10.97 -9.38 17.39
CA PHE A 569 -10.73 -10.27 18.53
C PHE A 569 -11.07 -9.60 19.85
N ALA A 570 -10.54 -8.40 20.09
CA ALA A 570 -10.76 -7.68 21.34
C ALA A 570 -12.24 -7.30 21.56
N THR A 571 -12.92 -6.83 20.51
CA THR A 571 -14.35 -6.48 20.56
C THR A 571 -15.22 -7.72 20.78
N HIS A 572 -14.90 -8.83 20.11
CA HIS A 572 -15.59 -10.10 20.25
C HIS A 572 -15.38 -10.71 21.65
N ALA A 573 -14.17 -10.63 22.19
CA ALA A 573 -13.86 -11.06 23.55
C ALA A 573 -14.69 -10.30 24.59
N VAL A 574 -14.78 -8.97 24.47
CA VAL A 574 -15.62 -8.16 25.36
C VAL A 574 -17.10 -8.48 25.17
N ALA A 575 -17.56 -8.70 23.93
CA ALA A 575 -18.96 -9.06 23.66
C ALA A 575 -19.36 -10.43 24.24
N ASN A 576 -18.37 -11.31 24.51
CA ASN A 576 -18.54 -12.61 25.16
C ASN A 576 -18.08 -12.58 26.63
N ASP A 577 -18.15 -11.41 27.28
CA ASP A 577 -17.91 -11.21 28.71
C ASP A 577 -16.54 -11.71 29.23
N ILE A 578 -15.52 -11.74 28.36
CA ILE A 578 -14.15 -12.06 28.82
C ILE A 578 -13.65 -10.95 29.77
N PRO A 579 -13.17 -11.30 30.98
CA PRO A 579 -12.67 -10.32 31.94
C PRO A 579 -11.57 -9.43 31.35
N THR A 580 -11.59 -8.14 31.70
CA THR A 580 -10.71 -7.13 31.09
C THR A 580 -9.23 -7.35 31.40
N ASP A 581 -8.91 -7.91 32.58
CA ASP A 581 -7.55 -8.27 32.98
C ASP A 581 -7.03 -9.50 32.19
N VAL A 582 -7.91 -10.47 31.88
CA VAL A 582 -7.60 -11.60 31.00
C VAL A 582 -7.37 -11.09 29.58
N LEU A 583 -8.26 -10.23 29.07
CA LEU A 583 -8.11 -9.62 27.75
C LEU A 583 -6.84 -8.77 27.64
N GLN A 584 -6.46 -8.03 28.68
CA GLN A 584 -5.23 -7.25 28.72
C GLN A 584 -4.00 -8.16 28.54
N ARG A 585 -3.97 -9.31 29.24
CA ARG A 585 -2.91 -10.32 29.14
C ARG A 585 -2.90 -10.97 27.75
N LEU A 586 -4.06 -11.40 27.25
CA LEU A 586 -4.26 -11.97 25.92
C LEU A 586 -4.00 -10.99 24.76
N LEU A 587 -3.97 -9.69 25.01
CA LEU A 587 -3.54 -8.68 24.03
C LEU A 587 -2.09 -8.22 24.26
N GLY A 588 -1.50 -8.45 25.43
CA GLY A 588 -0.20 -7.93 25.81
C GLY A 588 -0.18 -6.40 25.82
N HIS A 589 -1.18 -5.79 26.46
CA HIS A 589 -1.24 -4.34 26.72
C HIS A 589 -0.52 -4.00 28.02
N ALA A 590 0.36 -2.99 27.97
CA ALA A 590 1.10 -2.53 29.16
C ALA A 590 0.23 -1.72 30.13
N SER A 591 -0.89 -1.16 29.66
CA SER A 591 -1.82 -0.36 30.47
C SER A 591 -3.25 -0.86 30.26
N LEU A 592 -4.02 -0.90 31.34
CA LEU A 592 -5.45 -1.21 31.33
C LEU A 592 -6.25 -0.20 30.53
N GLN A 593 -5.83 1.07 30.50
CA GLN A 593 -6.50 2.13 29.72
C GLN A 593 -6.61 1.78 28.22
N THR A 594 -5.61 1.08 27.68
CA THR A 594 -5.65 0.62 26.27
C THR A 594 -6.67 -0.50 26.06
N THR A 595 -6.95 -1.29 27.09
CA THR A 595 -7.96 -2.35 27.06
C THR A 595 -9.36 -1.79 27.35
N SER A 596 -9.49 -0.77 28.21
CA SER A 596 -10.76 -0.06 28.48
C SER A 596 -11.38 0.53 27.22
N LEU A 597 -10.58 0.89 26.21
CA LEU A 597 -11.05 1.31 24.88
C LEU A 597 -11.90 0.26 24.14
N TYR A 598 -11.93 -1.01 24.57
CA TYR A 598 -12.78 -2.06 23.97
C TYR A 598 -14.06 -2.33 24.78
N VAL A 599 -14.24 -1.67 25.92
CA VAL A 599 -15.30 -2.00 26.87
C VAL A 599 -16.55 -1.17 26.54
N ARG A 600 -17.44 -1.70 25.68
CA ARG A 600 -18.82 -1.17 25.52
C ARG A 600 -19.56 -1.11 26.86
N ALA A 601 -19.16 -1.97 27.79
CA ALA A 601 -19.75 -2.12 29.10
C ALA A 601 -19.46 -0.95 30.05
N GLU A 602 -18.47 -0.07 29.87
CA GLU A 602 -18.34 1.10 30.77
C GLU A 602 -19.46 2.10 30.53
N ARG A 603 -19.77 2.41 29.27
CA ARG A 603 -20.92 3.26 28.93
C ARG A 603 -22.25 2.58 29.25
N ARG A 604 -22.42 1.29 28.94
CA ARG A 604 -23.68 0.57 29.23
C ARG A 604 -23.88 0.29 30.72
N ARG A 605 -22.82 -0.05 31.48
CA ARG A 605 -22.86 -0.15 32.94
C ARG A 605 -23.01 1.22 33.58
N GLY A 606 -22.41 2.26 33.02
CA GLY A 606 -22.64 3.65 33.43
C GLY A 606 -24.11 4.03 33.26
N ILE A 607 -24.69 3.80 32.08
CA ILE A 607 -26.12 4.04 31.82
C ILE A 607 -26.99 3.18 32.75
N ALA A 608 -26.70 1.89 32.93
CA ALA A 608 -27.50 1.01 33.80
C ALA A 608 -27.36 1.36 35.29
N ALA A 609 -26.16 1.72 35.75
CA ALA A 609 -25.91 2.15 37.12
C ALA A 609 -26.53 3.51 37.42
N MET A 610 -26.45 4.45 36.47
CA MET A 610 -27.14 5.74 36.57
C MET A 610 -28.65 5.58 36.49
N ALA A 611 -29.16 4.71 35.62
CA ALA A 611 -30.59 4.38 35.57
C ALA A 611 -31.08 3.78 36.89
N LYS A 612 -30.28 2.89 37.51
CA LYS A 612 -30.56 2.32 38.83
C LYS A 612 -30.48 3.37 39.95
N LEU A 613 -29.56 4.32 39.87
CA LEU A 613 -29.44 5.44 40.81
C LEU A 613 -30.66 6.36 40.72
N TYR A 614 -31.08 6.72 39.51
CA TYR A 614 -32.23 7.60 39.29
C TYR A 614 -33.57 6.91 39.60
N SER A 615 -33.67 5.59 39.47
CA SER A 615 -34.87 4.83 39.88
C SER A 615 -35.01 4.67 41.39
N ILE A 616 -34.00 5.02 42.19
CA ILE A 616 -34.05 5.02 43.66
C ILE A 616 -34.45 6.40 44.20
N GLN A 617 -34.43 7.45 43.37
CA GLN A 617 -34.74 8.84 43.73
C GLN A 617 -36.14 9.32 43.30
N SER A 618 -36.88 8.49 42.56
CA SER A 618 -38.30 8.59 42.22
C SER A 618 -39.09 7.54 42.99
#